data_AF-A0A529LVX3-F1
#
_entry.id   AF-A0A529LVX3-F1
#
_cell.length_a   1.000
_cell.length_b   1.000
_cell.length_c   1.000
_cell.angle_alpha   90.00
_cell.angle_beta   90.00
_cell.angle_gamma   90.00
#
_symmetry.space_group_name_H-M   'P 1'
#
loop_
_entity.id
_entity.type
_entity.pdbx_description
1 polymer ?
#
loop_
_entity_poly.entity_id
_entity_poly.type
_entity_poly.pdbx_seq_one_letter_code
_entity_poly.pdbx_strand_id
1 'polypeptide(L)'
;MQRMGMVLGLKSEKVEEYVRLHAAVWPDVLTMISACNIKNYSIYLKRPENLLFSYFEYHGTDYAADMAKMAADPKTQEWWSVCMP
;
A
#
# COMPACT_ATOMS: atom_id res chain seq x y z
N MET A 1 14.25 -5.89 -11.62
CA MET A 1 13.05 -5.07 -11.34
C MET A 1 11.85 -5.73 -11.99
N GLN A 2 10.76 -5.86 -11.24
CA GLN A 2 9.48 -6.42 -11.68
C GLN A 2 8.36 -5.42 -11.37
N ARG A 3 7.52 -5.11 -12.36
CA ARG A 3 6.34 -4.26 -12.16
C ARG A 3 5.18 -5.10 -11.65
N MET A 4 4.51 -4.61 -10.61
CA MET A 4 3.39 -5.27 -9.96
C MET A 4 2.16 -4.38 -10.04
N GLY A 5 1.01 -5.00 -10.30
CA GLY A 5 -0.30 -4.35 -10.31
C GLY A 5 -1.27 -5.13 -9.44
N MET A 6 -2.02 -4.43 -8.58
CA MET A 6 -3.04 -5.04 -7.72
C MET A 6 -4.32 -4.21 -7.75
N VAL A 7 -5.47 -4.86 -7.60
CA VAL A 7 -6.78 -4.21 -7.56
C VAL A 7 -7.49 -4.63 -6.28
N LEU A 8 -8.05 -3.63 -5.58
CA LEU A 8 -8.91 -3.83 -4.41
C LEU A 8 -10.20 -3.02 -4.57
N GLY A 9 -11.28 -3.49 -3.96
CA GLY A 9 -12.50 -2.69 -3.78
C GLY A 9 -12.41 -1.85 -2.52
N LEU A 10 -12.93 -0.62 -2.57
CA LEU A 10 -13.02 0.29 -1.44
C LEU A 10 -14.49 0.57 -1.13
N LYS A 11 -14.86 0.46 0.15
CA LYS A 11 -16.21 0.80 0.60
C LYS A 11 -16.48 2.29 0.38
N SER A 12 -17.65 2.61 -0.16
CA SER A 12 -18.02 3.99 -0.52
C SER A 12 -17.89 4.96 0.66
N GLU A 13 -18.27 4.53 1.86
CA GLU A 13 -18.19 5.32 3.09
C GLU A 13 -16.77 5.53 3.61
N LYS A 14 -15.78 4.80 3.09
CA LYS A 14 -14.36 4.90 3.47
C LYS A 14 -13.53 5.75 2.51
N VAL A 15 -14.08 6.16 1.37
CA VAL A 15 -13.32 6.83 0.31
C VAL A 15 -12.60 8.09 0.79
N GLU A 16 -13.32 9.00 1.45
CA GLU A 16 -12.74 10.27 1.90
C GLU A 16 -11.67 10.06 2.98
N GLU A 17 -11.91 9.13 3.90
CA GLU A 17 -10.94 8.77 4.94
C GLU A 17 -9.68 8.12 4.34
N TYR A 18 -9.85 7.24 3.35
CA TYR A 18 -8.74 6.61 2.65
C TYR A 18 -7.85 7.65 1.96
N VAL A 19 -8.44 8.62 1.26
CA VAL A 19 -7.71 9.71 0.60
C VAL A 19 -6.99 10.59 1.63
N ARG A 20 -7.66 10.93 2.74
CA ARG A 20 -7.07 11.73 3.83
C ARG A 20 -5.85 11.04 4.45
N LEU A 21 -5.96 9.75 4.75
CA LEU A 21 -4.86 8.96 5.29
C LEU A 21 -3.68 8.94 4.30
N HIS A 22 -3.94 8.62 3.02
CA HIS A 22 -2.87 8.50 2.02
C HIS A 22 -2.24 9.83 1.59
N ALA A 23 -2.87 10.97 1.87
CA ALA A 23 -2.25 12.29 1.69
C ALA A 23 -1.09 12.54 2.68
N ALA A 24 -1.06 11.83 3.80
CA ALA A 24 -0.05 11.98 4.85
C ALA A 24 0.32 10.61 5.46
N VAL A 25 0.81 9.70 4.61
CA VAL A 25 1.28 8.37 5.05
C VAL A 25 2.38 8.53 6.10
N TRP A 26 2.34 7.68 7.12
CA TRP A 26 3.32 7.71 8.20
C TRP A 26 4.73 7.43 7.67
N PRO A 27 5.75 8.26 8.05
CA PRO A 27 7.12 8.10 7.54
C PRO A 27 7.73 6.71 7.78
N ASP A 28 7.40 6.08 8.91
CA ASP A 28 7.88 4.74 9.26
C ASP A 28 7.34 3.66 8.29
N VAL A 29 6.09 3.80 7.84
CA VAL A 29 5.48 2.90 6.85
C VAL A 29 6.17 3.06 5.50
N LEU A 30 6.44 4.30 5.06
CA LEU A 30 7.19 4.56 3.83
C LEU A 30 8.62 4.00 3.90
N THR A 31 9.23 4.06 5.07
CA THR A 31 10.56 3.48 5.33
C THR A 31 10.51 1.95 5.20
N MET A 32 9.50 1.29 5.78
CA MET A 32 9.35 -0.15 5.68
C MET A 32 9.09 -0.61 4.24
N ILE A 33 8.22 0.07 3.50
CA ILE A 33 7.97 -0.19 2.06
C ILE A 33 9.28 -0.12 1.28
N SER A 34 10.09 0.92 1.50
CA SER A 34 11.39 1.09 0.85
C SER A 34 12.38 -0.03 1.24
N ALA A 35 12.38 -0.42 2.53
CA ALA A 35 13.20 -1.50 3.06
C ALA A 35 12.77 -2.90 2.58
N CYS A 36 11.61 -3.02 1.95
CA CYS A 36 11.08 -4.21 1.28
C CYS A 36 11.24 -4.12 -0.25
N ASN A 37 12.16 -3.28 -0.71
CA ASN A 37 12.53 -3.11 -2.12
C ASN A 37 11.39 -2.66 -3.05
N ILE A 38 10.34 -2.04 -2.51
CA ILE A 38 9.26 -1.43 -3.28
C ILE A 38 9.61 0.02 -3.61
N LYS A 39 9.47 0.38 -4.89
CA LYS A 39 9.70 1.74 -5.42
C LYS A 39 8.58 2.14 -6.37
N ASN A 40 8.50 3.45 -6.65
CA ASN A 40 7.52 4.02 -7.57
C ASN A 40 6.07 3.58 -7.27
N TYR A 41 5.71 3.52 -5.98
CA TYR A 41 4.42 3.01 -5.53
C TYR A 41 3.34 4.08 -5.62
N SER A 42 2.34 3.87 -6.46
CA SER A 42 1.17 4.74 -6.62
C SER A 42 -0.13 3.95 -6.44
N ILE A 43 -1.14 4.59 -5.88
CA ILE A 43 -2.51 4.05 -5.77
C ILE A 43 -3.47 5.03 -6.44
N TYR A 44 -4.26 4.52 -7.37
CA TYR A 44 -5.26 5.27 -8.14
C TYR A 44 -6.66 4.85 -7.70
N LEU A 45 -7.53 5.81 -7.43
CA LEU A 45 -8.93 5.57 -7.12
C LEU A 45 -9.79 5.80 -8.36
N LYS A 46 -10.50 4.77 -8.80
CA LYS A 46 -11.49 4.84 -9.87
C LYS A 46 -12.89 5.00 -9.28
N ARG A 47 -13.54 6.12 -9.59
CA ARG A 47 -14.95 6.39 -9.30
C ARG A 47 -15.80 6.19 -10.58
N PRO A 48 -17.08 5.78 -10.48
CA PRO A 48 -17.85 5.50 -9.25
C PRO A 48 -17.69 4.08 -8.69
N GLU A 49 -16.91 3.20 -9.34
CA GLU A 49 -16.77 1.79 -8.98
C GLU A 49 -16.04 1.56 -7.64
N ASN A 50 -15.39 2.61 -7.12
CA ASN A 50 -14.56 2.60 -5.92
C ASN A 50 -13.51 1.47 -5.95
N LEU A 51 -12.81 1.38 -7.08
CA LEU A 51 -11.69 0.47 -7.25
C LEU A 51 -10.38 1.19 -6.99
N LEU A 52 -9.54 0.60 -6.15
CA LEU A 52 -8.16 1.01 -5.94
C LEU A 52 -7.26 0.17 -6.85
N PHE A 53 -6.60 0.82 -7.80
CA PHE A 53 -5.53 0.21 -8.58
C PHE A 53 -4.19 0.65 -8.01
N SER A 54 -3.38 -0.31 -7.57
CA SER A 54 -2.07 -0.05 -7.00
C SER A 54 -0.98 -0.54 -7.97
N TYR A 55 0.00 0.31 -8.25
CA TYR A 55 1.15 0.02 -9.12
C TYR A 55 2.44 0.26 -8.34
N PHE A 56 3.38 -0.68 -8.40
CA PHE A 56 4.73 -0.46 -7.91
C PHE A 56 5.78 -1.26 -8.66
N GLU A 57 7.04 -0.88 -8.47
CA GLU A 57 8.22 -1.57 -8.98
C GLU A 57 8.93 -2.27 -7.82
N TYR A 58 9.03 -3.59 -7.91
CA TYR A 58 9.79 -4.41 -6.96
C TYR A 58 11.22 -4.61 -7.47
N HIS A 59 12.20 -4.31 -6.61
CA HIS A 59 13.63 -4.35 -6.94
C HIS A 59 14.41 -5.44 -6.18
N GLY A 60 13.76 -6.19 -5.31
CA GLY A 60 14.42 -7.24 -4.52
C GLY A 60 14.55 -8.56 -5.28
N THR A 61 14.98 -9.60 -4.55
CA THR A 61 15.24 -10.94 -5.09
C THR A 61 14.33 -12.02 -4.51
N ASP A 62 13.61 -11.73 -3.42
CA ASP A 62 12.66 -12.63 -2.77
C ASP A 62 11.44 -11.84 -2.29
N TYR A 63 10.44 -11.77 -3.17
CA TYR A 63 9.22 -11.02 -2.91
C TYR A 63 8.45 -11.57 -1.70
N ALA A 64 8.42 -12.89 -1.53
CA ALA A 64 7.68 -13.51 -0.44
C ALA A 64 8.32 -13.17 0.92
N ALA A 65 9.65 -13.21 1.01
CA ALA A 65 10.37 -12.81 2.23
C ALA A 65 10.17 -11.32 2.55
N ASP A 66 10.26 -10.43 1.56
CA ASP A 66 10.06 -8.99 1.75
C ASP A 66 8.63 -8.66 2.18
N MET A 67 7.61 -9.33 1.61
CA MET A 67 6.22 -9.13 2.01
C MET A 67 5.95 -9.67 3.41
N ALA A 68 6.56 -10.81 3.80
CA ALA A 68 6.47 -11.35 5.15
C ALA A 68 7.12 -10.41 6.18
N LYS A 69 8.27 -9.81 5.84
CA LYS A 69 8.93 -8.78 6.66
C LYS A 69 8.03 -7.56 6.87
N MET A 70 7.43 -7.02 5.81
CA MET A 70 6.50 -5.89 5.90
C MET A 70 5.27 -6.24 6.76
N ALA A 71 4.71 -7.45 6.60
CA ALA A 71 3.57 -7.91 7.39
C ALA A 71 3.87 -8.12 8.87
N ALA A 72 5.13 -8.38 9.24
CA ALA A 72 5.57 -8.52 10.61
C ALA A 72 5.89 -7.18 11.31
N ASP A 73 5.98 -6.07 10.56
CA ASP A 73 6.31 -4.76 11.10
C ASP A 73 5.13 -4.17 11.93
N PRO A 74 5.32 -3.85 13.22
CA PRO A 74 4.24 -3.36 14.07
C PRO A 74 3.61 -2.05 13.59
N LYS A 75 4.42 -1.16 13.00
CA LYS A 75 3.92 0.14 12.55
C LYS A 75 3.08 0.01 11.27
N THR A 76 3.48 -0.90 10.40
CA THR A 76 2.70 -1.31 9.23
C THR A 76 1.38 -1.95 9.63
N GLN A 77 1.37 -2.83 10.65
CA GLN A 77 0.14 -3.42 11.19
C GLN A 77 -0.80 -2.35 11.77
N GLU A 78 -0.27 -1.40 12.54
CA GLU A 78 -1.05 -0.28 13.09
C GLU A 78 -1.66 0.57 11.96
N TRP A 79 -0.89 0.88 10.93
CA TRP A 79 -1.36 1.59 9.75
C TRP A 79 -2.49 0.83 9.03
N TRP A 80 -2.31 -0.48 8.81
CA TRP A 80 -3.33 -1.31 8.17
C TRP A 80 -4.64 -1.37 8.94
N SER A 81 -4.59 -1.30 10.28
CA SER A 81 -5.80 -1.29 11.12
C SER A 81 -6.73 -0.09 10.84
N VAL A 82 -6.20 1.01 10.31
CA VAL A 82 -6.96 2.23 10.00
C VAL A 82 -7.13 2.47 8.51
N CYS A 83 -6.26 1.90 7.65
CA CYS A 83 -6.25 2.18 6.22
C CYS A 83 -6.81 1.04 5.35
N MET A 84 -7.00 -0.16 5.89
CA MET A 84 -7.52 -1.29 5.11
C MET A 84 -8.94 -0.98 4.59
N PRO A 85 -9.20 -1.21 3.28
CA PRO A 85 -10.49 -0.96 2.64
C PRO A 85 -11.71 -1.69 3.26
#